data_AF-A0A936MQN8-F1
#
_entry.id   AF-A0A936MQN8-F1
#
_cell.length_a   1.000
_cell.length_b   1.000
_cell.length_c   1.000
_cell.angle_alpha   90.00
_cell.angle_beta   90.00
_cell.angle_gamma   90.00
#
_symmetry.space_group_name_H-M   'P 1'
#
loop_
_entity.id
_entity.type
_entity.pdbx_description
1 polymer ?
#
loop_
_entity_poly.entity_id
_entity_poly.type
_entity_poly.pdbx_seq_one_letter_code
_entity_poly.pdbx_strand_id
1 'polypeptide(L)'
;MKRKSSTWMRMQRVTGALSAVSTSPQDPATEIEAIVAELSPHGRTALLTHARTIRDEERRRGSRPPLMSLSLRDFVSRVQEAADDAISGMYGNKVFVTALYRMFEERGEASGCSLAEFKERLLLAQRANLLMLDRCEGLDRNDANVAKSEIKHLGATYHVVVRRAK
;
A
#
# COMPACT_ATOMS: atom_id res chain seq x y z
N MET A 1 50.23 35.36 -48.21
CA MET A 1 50.64 35.23 -46.79
C MET A 1 50.16 36.46 -46.02
N LYS A 2 49.73 36.26 -44.76
CA LYS A 2 49.33 37.23 -43.71
C LYS A 2 47.81 37.35 -43.44
N ARG A 3 47.43 36.62 -42.38
CA ARG A 3 46.17 36.63 -41.60
C ARG A 3 46.03 37.94 -40.81
N LYS A 4 44.79 38.31 -40.45
CA LYS A 4 44.39 39.09 -39.24
C LYS A 4 42.86 38.93 -39.11
N SER A 5 42.38 37.96 -38.32
CA SER A 5 41.99 38.09 -36.90
C SER A 5 40.73 38.93 -36.70
N SER A 6 39.57 38.26 -36.73
CA SER A 6 38.27 38.82 -36.40
C SER A 6 38.03 38.70 -34.89
N THR A 7 38.05 39.83 -34.22
CA THR A 7 37.75 40.02 -32.80
C THR A 7 36.28 39.72 -32.53
N TRP A 8 35.98 38.62 -31.86
CA TRP A 8 34.64 38.39 -31.28
C TRP A 8 34.61 38.89 -29.85
N MET A 9 33.73 39.87 -29.60
CA MET A 9 33.39 40.38 -28.28
C MET A 9 32.76 39.27 -27.44
N ARG A 10 33.37 39.02 -26.28
CA ARG A 10 32.90 38.11 -25.25
C ARG A 10 31.79 38.81 -24.44
N MET A 11 30.53 38.53 -24.75
CA MET A 11 29.43 38.87 -23.85
C MET A 11 29.45 37.90 -22.66
N GLN A 12 29.83 38.41 -21.49
CA GLN A 12 29.71 37.70 -20.21
C GLN A 12 28.22 37.44 -19.94
N ARG A 13 27.81 36.17 -20.02
CA ARG A 13 26.59 35.73 -19.35
C ARG A 13 26.89 35.69 -17.85
N VAL A 14 26.28 36.59 -17.10
CA VAL A 14 26.15 36.48 -15.65
C VAL A 14 25.20 35.31 -15.39
N THR A 15 25.75 34.10 -15.33
CA THR A 15 25.05 32.95 -14.78
C THR A 15 25.07 33.12 -13.26
N GLY A 16 23.99 33.70 -12.72
CA GLY A 16 23.66 33.53 -11.32
C GLY A 16 23.51 32.04 -11.07
N ALA A 17 24.51 31.46 -10.42
CA ALA A 17 24.43 30.11 -9.88
C ALA A 17 23.36 30.16 -8.78
N LEU A 18 22.13 29.80 -9.14
CA LEU A 18 21.22 29.24 -8.15
C LEU A 18 21.87 27.94 -7.71
N SER A 19 22.46 27.97 -6.51
CA SER A 19 22.84 26.76 -5.80
C SER A 19 21.59 25.90 -5.69
N ALA A 20 21.46 24.95 -6.59
CA ALA A 20 20.60 23.80 -6.39
C ALA A 20 21.15 23.11 -5.14
N VAL A 21 20.47 23.30 -4.01
CA VAL A 21 20.65 22.44 -2.84
C VAL A 21 20.34 21.04 -3.35
N SER A 22 21.39 20.28 -3.63
CA SER A 22 21.28 18.86 -3.89
C SER A 22 20.89 18.22 -2.57
N THR A 23 19.60 18.01 -2.37
CA THR A 23 19.10 17.00 -1.44
C THR A 23 19.50 15.65 -2.02
N SER A 24 20.76 15.28 -1.80
CA SER A 24 21.18 13.89 -1.79
C SER A 24 20.22 13.14 -0.87
N PRO A 25 19.75 11.93 -1.21
CA PRO A 25 18.99 11.13 -0.26
C PRO A 25 19.93 10.83 0.91
N GLN A 26 19.76 11.55 2.04
CA GLN A 26 20.46 11.22 3.27
C GLN A 26 20.05 9.80 3.66
N ASP A 27 20.98 9.06 4.27
CA ASP A 27 20.63 7.82 4.94
C ASP A 27 19.47 8.12 5.91
N PRO A 28 18.31 7.44 5.77
CA PRO A 28 17.15 7.71 6.62
C PRO A 28 17.48 7.60 8.10
N ALA A 29 18.48 6.81 8.49
CA ALA A 29 18.97 6.77 9.87
C ALA A 29 19.52 8.11 10.34
N THR A 30 20.35 8.77 9.52
CA THR A 30 20.92 10.08 9.83
C THR A 30 19.85 11.18 9.85
N GLU A 31 18.85 11.10 8.98
CA GLU A 31 17.72 12.05 8.97
C GLU A 31 16.87 11.90 10.24
N ILE A 32 16.56 10.66 10.65
CA ILE A 32 15.83 10.38 11.89
C ILE A 32 16.61 10.89 13.10
N GLU A 33 17.92 10.67 13.17
CA GLU A 33 18.75 11.17 14.28
C GLU A 33 18.69 12.70 14.40
N ALA A 34 18.78 13.42 13.28
CA ALA A 34 18.66 14.88 13.25
C ALA A 34 17.27 15.33 13.74
N ILE A 35 16.19 14.71 13.26
CA ILE A 35 14.82 15.02 13.69
C ILE A 35 14.66 14.78 15.20
N VAL A 36 15.17 13.65 15.71
CA VAL A 36 15.09 13.30 17.14
C VAL A 36 15.84 14.31 18.01
N ALA A 37 16.97 14.84 17.53
CA ALA A 37 17.74 15.85 18.24
C ALA A 37 16.94 17.14 18.47
N GLU A 38 16.09 17.53 17.51
CA GLU A 38 15.25 18.73 17.57
C GLU A 38 13.95 18.55 18.38
N LEU A 39 13.51 17.31 18.61
CA LEU A 39 12.27 17.04 19.35
C LEU A 39 12.39 17.35 20.85
N SER A 40 11.30 17.88 21.42
CA SER A 40 11.12 18.04 22.86
C SER A 40 11.08 16.68 23.60
N PRO A 41 11.27 16.64 24.94
CA PRO A 41 11.16 15.40 25.72
C PRO A 41 9.82 14.67 25.52
N HIS A 42 8.72 15.41 25.45
CA HIS A 42 7.40 14.86 25.15
C HIS A 42 7.33 14.30 23.72
N GLY A 43 7.88 15.02 22.73
CA GLY A 43 7.95 14.55 21.35
C GLY A 43 8.74 13.25 21.19
N ARG A 44 9.89 13.13 21.87
CA ARG A 44 10.70 11.91 21.91
C ARG A 44 9.95 10.73 22.55
N THR A 45 9.16 10.98 23.59
CA THR A 45 8.35 9.96 24.25
C THR A 45 7.22 9.46 23.34
N ALA A 46 6.55 10.38 22.64
CA ALA A 46 5.53 10.05 21.65
C ALA A 46 6.12 9.23 20.49
N LEU A 47 7.27 9.66 19.96
CA LEU A 47 7.99 8.94 18.90
C LEU A 47 8.41 7.54 19.36
N LEU A 48 8.99 7.40 20.56
CA LEU A 48 9.39 6.10 21.11
C LEU A 48 8.18 5.16 21.26
N THR A 49 7.03 5.69 21.70
CA THR A 49 5.78 4.93 21.81
C THR A 49 5.33 4.45 20.44
N HIS A 50 5.34 5.33 19.44
CA HIS A 50 4.98 4.99 18.07
C HIS A 50 5.94 3.97 17.44
N ALA A 51 7.25 4.15 17.60
CA ALA A 51 8.26 3.24 17.09
C ALA A 51 8.14 1.83 17.69
N ARG A 52 7.79 1.73 18.99
CA ARG A 52 7.48 0.43 19.62
C ARG A 52 6.25 -0.22 18.99
N THR A 53 5.18 0.54 18.77
CA THR A 53 3.99 0.04 18.07
C THR A 53 4.33 -0.48 16.68
N ILE A 54 5.12 0.26 15.88
CA ILE A 54 5.56 -0.18 14.55
C ILE A 54 6.37 -1.48 14.65
N ARG A 55 7.37 -1.54 15.53
CA ARG A 55 8.22 -2.72 15.69
C ARG A 55 7.42 -3.95 16.12
N ASP A 56 6.50 -3.78 17.05
CA ASP A 56 5.69 -4.90 17.56
C ASP A 56 4.68 -5.38 16.50
N GLU A 57 4.20 -4.48 15.65
CA GLU A 57 3.42 -4.80 14.45
C GLU A 57 4.25 -5.52 13.38
N GLU A 58 5.47 -5.07 13.09
CA GLU A 58 6.41 -5.76 12.20
C GLU A 58 6.76 -7.16 12.71
N ARG A 59 6.97 -7.33 14.02
CA ARG A 59 7.16 -8.65 14.62
C ARG A 59 5.95 -9.56 14.45
N ARG A 60 4.73 -9.03 14.58
CA ARG A 60 3.49 -9.79 14.34
C ARG A 60 3.33 -10.20 12.87
N ARG A 61 3.67 -9.32 11.93
CA ARG A 61 3.68 -9.60 10.48
C ARG A 61 4.76 -10.58 10.04
N GLY A 62 5.86 -10.68 10.79
CA GLY A 62 7.11 -11.25 10.29
C GLY A 62 7.71 -10.39 9.17
N SER A 63 8.60 -10.95 8.35
CA SER A 63 9.23 -10.25 7.21
C SER A 63 8.27 -9.95 6.03
N ARG A 64 6.95 -9.94 6.25
CA ARG A 64 5.95 -9.70 5.20
C ARG A 64 5.61 -8.20 5.12
N PRO A 65 5.76 -7.57 3.94
CA PRO A 65 5.43 -6.16 3.76
C PRO A 65 3.91 -5.91 3.84
N PRO A 66 3.47 -4.70 4.23
CA PRO A 66 2.05 -4.33 4.25
C PRO A 66 1.39 -4.44 2.88
N LEU A 67 0.12 -4.84 2.83
CA LEU A 67 -0.58 -5.10 1.57
C LEU A 67 -0.58 -3.91 0.59
N MET A 68 -0.69 -2.69 1.10
CA MET A 68 -0.79 -1.49 0.26
C MET A 68 0.54 -1.07 -0.35
N SER A 69 1.66 -1.53 0.21
CA SER A 69 3.00 -1.31 -0.34
C SER A 69 3.33 -2.23 -1.52
N LEU A 70 2.55 -3.31 -1.69
CA LEU A 70 2.75 -4.29 -2.75
C LEU A 70 2.35 -3.76 -4.12
N SER A 71 2.97 -4.27 -5.18
CA SER A 71 2.44 -4.08 -6.54
C SER A 71 1.04 -4.70 -6.66
N LEU A 72 0.25 -4.28 -7.65
CA LEU A 72 -1.10 -4.82 -7.83
C LEU A 72 -1.09 -6.35 -8.05
N ARG A 73 -0.07 -6.89 -8.71
CA ARG A 73 0.08 -8.34 -8.95
C ARG A 73 0.47 -9.11 -7.68
N ASP A 74 1.37 -8.55 -6.89
CA ASP A 74 1.80 -9.19 -5.62
C ASP A 74 0.66 -9.14 -4.60
N PHE A 75 -0.08 -8.03 -4.56
CA PHE A 75 -1.31 -7.91 -3.79
C PHE A 75 -2.31 -9.02 -4.17
N VAL A 76 -2.59 -9.21 -5.45
CA VAL A 76 -3.49 -10.26 -5.93
C VAL A 76 -3.00 -11.66 -5.56
N SER A 77 -1.70 -11.91 -5.72
CA SER A 77 -1.11 -13.21 -5.39
C SER A 77 -1.27 -13.50 -3.90
N ARG A 78 -1.04 -12.50 -3.04
CA ARG A 78 -1.23 -12.61 -1.59
C ARG A 78 -2.70 -12.81 -1.20
N VAL A 79 -3.63 -12.12 -1.87
CA VAL A 79 -5.08 -12.31 -1.67
C VAL A 79 -5.51 -13.72 -2.06
N GLN A 80 -4.99 -14.26 -3.16
CA GLN A 80 -5.30 -15.62 -3.61
C GLN A 80 -4.70 -16.69 -2.69
N GLU A 81 -3.46 -16.51 -2.22
CA GLU A 81 -2.84 -17.36 -1.18
C GLU A 81 -3.72 -17.39 0.09
N ALA A 82 -4.14 -16.22 0.58
CA ALA A 82 -5.01 -16.14 1.76
C ALA A 82 -6.41 -16.75 1.50
N ALA A 83 -6.97 -16.58 0.31
CA ALA A 83 -8.23 -17.20 -0.07
C ALA A 83 -8.11 -18.73 -0.16
N ASP A 84 -6.93 -19.23 -0.54
CA ASP A 84 -6.67 -20.66 -0.61
C ASP A 84 -6.53 -21.32 0.75
N ASP A 85 -5.96 -20.59 1.71
CA ASP A 85 -5.80 -21.00 3.10
C ASP A 85 -7.06 -20.74 3.95
N ALA A 86 -8.08 -20.08 3.40
CA ALA A 86 -9.27 -19.74 4.15
C ALA A 86 -10.06 -20.99 4.56
N ILE A 87 -10.27 -21.16 5.86
CA ILE A 87 -11.08 -22.24 6.44
C ILE A 87 -12.45 -21.70 6.88
N SER A 88 -12.57 -20.39 7.15
CA SER A 88 -13.79 -19.72 7.62
C SER A 88 -14.18 -18.58 6.67
N GLY A 89 -15.45 -18.14 6.76
CA GLY A 89 -15.96 -17.07 5.90
C GLY A 89 -16.00 -17.44 4.41
N MET A 90 -16.26 -18.71 4.12
CA MET A 90 -16.37 -19.23 2.76
C MET A 90 -17.83 -19.25 2.28
N TYR A 91 -17.99 -19.18 0.96
CA TYR A 91 -19.23 -19.40 0.23
C TYR A 91 -18.93 -20.29 -0.99
N GLY A 92 -19.14 -21.61 -0.84
CA GLY A 92 -18.68 -22.60 -1.82
C GLY A 92 -17.16 -22.56 -1.98
N ASN A 93 -16.68 -22.34 -3.21
CA ASN A 93 -15.25 -22.20 -3.54
C ASN A 93 -14.76 -20.73 -3.49
N LYS A 94 -15.49 -19.84 -2.81
CA LYS A 94 -15.24 -18.39 -2.77
C LYS A 94 -15.09 -17.94 -1.31
N VAL A 95 -14.46 -16.81 -1.08
CA VAL A 95 -14.23 -16.27 0.27
C VAL A 95 -14.78 -14.86 0.37
N PHE A 96 -15.50 -14.55 1.46
CA PHE A 96 -16.01 -13.21 1.71
C PHE A 96 -14.87 -12.20 1.85
N VAL A 97 -15.07 -11.01 1.25
CA VAL A 97 -14.08 -9.92 1.30
C VAL A 97 -13.76 -9.52 2.74
N THR A 98 -14.76 -9.52 3.63
CA THR A 98 -14.55 -9.23 5.05
C THR A 98 -13.76 -10.30 5.77
N ALA A 99 -13.97 -11.56 5.43
CA ALA A 99 -13.23 -12.67 6.02
C ALA A 99 -11.74 -12.56 5.64
N LEU A 100 -11.46 -12.32 4.35
CA LEU A 100 -10.10 -12.08 3.87
C LEU A 100 -9.44 -10.88 4.57
N TYR A 101 -10.15 -9.76 4.64
CA TYR A 101 -9.62 -8.57 5.28
C TYR A 101 -9.31 -8.80 6.77
N ARG A 102 -10.21 -9.49 7.51
CA ARG A 102 -9.97 -9.86 8.91
C ARG A 102 -8.75 -10.78 9.07
N MET A 103 -8.56 -11.75 8.18
CA MET A 103 -7.36 -12.59 8.20
C MET A 103 -6.08 -11.76 8.05
N PHE A 104 -6.09 -10.73 7.20
CA PHE A 104 -4.96 -9.83 7.05
C PHE A 104 -4.78 -8.89 8.25
N GLU A 105 -5.85 -8.42 8.88
CA GLU A 105 -5.76 -7.66 10.14
C GLU A 105 -5.17 -8.50 11.28
N GLU A 106 -5.61 -9.74 11.43
CA GLU A 106 -5.12 -10.67 12.46
C GLU A 106 -3.63 -11.00 12.27
N ARG A 107 -3.17 -11.06 11.00
CA ARG A 107 -1.74 -11.20 10.64
C ARG A 107 -0.96 -9.89 10.70
N GLY A 108 -1.62 -8.75 10.93
CA GLY A 108 -1.01 -7.41 10.87
C GLY A 108 -0.66 -6.92 9.47
N GLU A 109 -0.99 -7.67 8.41
CA GLU A 109 -0.67 -7.33 7.01
C GLU A 109 -1.53 -6.15 6.49
N ALA A 110 -2.68 -5.89 7.13
CA ALA A 110 -3.60 -4.81 6.78
C ALA A 110 -3.33 -3.46 7.49
N SER A 111 -2.25 -3.29 8.27
CA SER A 111 -2.04 -1.98 8.93
C SER A 111 -1.88 -0.86 7.91
N GLY A 112 -2.55 0.27 8.17
CA GLY A 112 -2.58 1.40 7.25
C GLY A 112 -3.47 1.15 6.02
N CYS A 113 -4.26 0.08 6.00
CA CYS A 113 -5.28 -0.20 5.00
C CYS A 113 -6.62 -0.39 5.70
N SER A 114 -7.57 0.49 5.44
CA SER A 114 -8.96 0.27 5.83
C SER A 114 -9.62 -0.80 4.95
N LEU A 115 -10.75 -1.34 5.41
CA LEU A 115 -11.58 -2.25 4.61
C LEU A 115 -12.06 -1.59 3.31
N ALA A 116 -12.32 -0.27 3.32
CA ALA A 116 -12.73 0.47 2.13
C ALA A 116 -11.60 0.50 1.08
N GLU A 117 -10.38 0.85 1.49
CA GLU A 117 -9.21 0.87 0.60
C GLU A 117 -8.88 -0.54 0.08
N PHE A 118 -9.03 -1.57 0.91
CA PHE A 118 -8.89 -2.96 0.48
C PHE A 118 -9.88 -3.32 -0.63
N LYS A 119 -11.16 -2.96 -0.46
CA LYS A 119 -12.21 -3.17 -1.47
C LYS A 119 -11.93 -2.42 -2.77
N GLU A 120 -11.46 -1.18 -2.69
CA GLU A 120 -11.07 -0.41 -3.87
C GLU A 120 -9.92 -1.08 -4.61
N ARG A 121 -8.91 -1.58 -3.89
CA ARG A 121 -7.78 -2.28 -4.50
C ARG A 121 -8.21 -3.62 -5.14
N LEU A 122 -9.15 -4.34 -4.54
CA LEU A 122 -9.77 -5.51 -5.16
C LEU A 122 -10.52 -5.16 -6.46
N LEU A 123 -11.25 -4.03 -6.49
CA LEU A 123 -11.90 -3.56 -7.71
C LEU A 123 -10.89 -3.20 -8.81
N LEU A 124 -9.77 -2.55 -8.45
CA LEU A 124 -8.69 -2.28 -9.41
C LEU A 124 -8.13 -3.58 -9.99
N ALA A 125 -7.93 -4.60 -9.15
CA ALA A 125 -7.48 -5.92 -9.59
C ALA A 125 -8.48 -6.65 -10.49
N GLN A 126 -9.78 -6.56 -10.18
CA GLN A 126 -10.87 -7.08 -11.02
C GLN A 126 -10.86 -6.40 -12.39
N ARG A 127 -10.78 -5.07 -12.44
CA ARG A 127 -10.75 -4.30 -13.70
C ARG A 127 -9.52 -4.60 -14.54
N ALA A 128 -8.42 -4.99 -13.90
CA ALA A 128 -7.19 -5.46 -14.54
C ALA A 128 -7.22 -6.97 -14.90
N ASN A 129 -8.34 -7.67 -14.68
CA ASN A 129 -8.50 -9.12 -14.90
C ASN A 129 -7.45 -9.98 -14.16
N LEU A 130 -6.97 -9.53 -12.99
CA LEU A 130 -5.96 -10.26 -12.21
C LEU A 130 -6.60 -11.23 -11.21
N LEU A 131 -7.81 -10.93 -10.76
CA LEU A 131 -8.65 -11.77 -9.91
C LEU A 131 -10.11 -11.69 -10.37
N MET A 132 -10.95 -12.56 -9.79
CA MET A 132 -12.39 -12.56 -10.02
C MET A 132 -13.14 -12.28 -8.71
N LEU A 133 -13.96 -11.25 -8.74
CA LEU A 133 -14.97 -10.92 -7.75
C LEU A 133 -16.33 -11.44 -8.22
N ASP A 134 -17.13 -11.91 -7.28
CA ASP A 134 -18.46 -12.42 -7.57
C ASP A 134 -19.48 -11.97 -6.52
N ARG A 135 -20.75 -12.12 -6.87
CA ARG A 135 -21.88 -11.92 -5.98
C ARG A 135 -22.16 -13.19 -5.18
N CYS A 136 -22.66 -12.98 -3.97
CA CYS A 136 -23.22 -14.05 -3.18
C CYS A 136 -24.73 -14.11 -3.48
N GLU A 137 -25.25 -15.29 -3.82
CA GLU A 137 -26.68 -15.50 -4.08
C GLU A 137 -27.30 -16.38 -2.99
N GLY A 138 -28.59 -16.14 -2.68
CA GLY A 138 -29.36 -16.99 -1.76
C GLY A 138 -29.04 -16.86 -0.27
N LEU A 139 -28.07 -16.04 0.13
CA LEU A 139 -27.86 -15.65 1.53
C LEU A 139 -28.64 -14.38 1.88
N ASP A 140 -29.12 -14.30 3.12
CA ASP A 140 -29.80 -13.12 3.64
C ASP A 140 -28.85 -11.91 3.61
N ARG A 141 -29.33 -10.77 3.12
CA ARG A 141 -28.58 -9.49 3.17
C ARG A 141 -28.27 -9.06 4.59
N ASN A 142 -29.03 -9.55 5.58
CA ASN A 142 -28.75 -9.32 6.99
C ASN A 142 -27.59 -10.15 7.55
N ASP A 143 -27.04 -11.10 6.78
CA ASP A 143 -25.80 -11.78 7.17
C ASP A 143 -24.66 -10.75 7.24
N ALA A 144 -24.00 -10.70 8.40
CA ALA A 144 -22.97 -9.71 8.67
C ALA A 144 -21.79 -9.78 7.69
N ASN A 145 -21.48 -10.96 7.15
CA ASN A 145 -20.42 -11.11 6.14
C ASN A 145 -20.87 -10.57 4.79
N VAL A 146 -22.13 -10.77 4.40
CA VAL A 146 -22.70 -10.23 3.16
C VAL A 146 -22.70 -8.70 3.23
N ALA A 147 -23.33 -8.13 4.26
CA ALA A 147 -23.46 -6.68 4.41
C ALA A 147 -22.09 -5.97 4.46
N LYS A 148 -21.15 -6.49 5.26
CA LYS A 148 -19.83 -5.87 5.39
C LYS A 148 -18.94 -6.13 4.18
N SER A 149 -19.15 -7.20 3.40
CA SER A 149 -18.33 -7.50 2.22
C SER A 149 -18.77 -6.77 0.97
N GLU A 150 -19.94 -6.12 1.00
CA GLU A 150 -20.54 -5.49 -0.16
C GLU A 150 -19.58 -4.47 -0.81
N ILE A 151 -19.36 -4.64 -2.11
CA ILE A 151 -18.65 -3.72 -3.00
C ILE A 151 -19.62 -3.34 -4.12
N LYS A 152 -20.02 -2.07 -4.18
CA LYS A 152 -20.88 -1.53 -5.24
C LYS A 152 -20.04 -0.82 -6.29
N HIS A 153 -20.14 -1.21 -7.55
CA HIS A 153 -19.44 -0.55 -8.64
C HIS A 153 -20.21 -0.66 -9.97
N LEU A 154 -20.53 0.48 -10.60
CA LEU A 154 -21.21 0.58 -11.90
C LEU A 154 -22.49 -0.29 -12.01
N GLY A 155 -23.30 -0.32 -10.95
CA GLY A 155 -24.53 -1.11 -10.90
C GLY A 155 -24.33 -2.61 -10.60
N ALA A 156 -23.08 -3.08 -10.50
CA ALA A 156 -22.76 -4.42 -10.01
C ALA A 156 -22.47 -4.41 -8.50
N THR A 157 -22.75 -5.54 -7.85
CA THR A 157 -22.47 -5.76 -6.43
C THR A 157 -21.65 -7.04 -6.26
N TYR A 158 -20.51 -6.92 -5.59
CA TYR A 158 -19.62 -8.04 -5.28
C TYR A 158 -19.52 -8.23 -3.78
N HIS A 159 -19.29 -9.47 -3.36
CA HIS A 159 -19.19 -9.85 -1.94
C HIS A 159 -18.04 -10.81 -1.67
N VAL A 160 -17.63 -11.57 -2.68
CA VAL A 160 -16.69 -12.67 -2.52
C VAL A 160 -15.58 -12.60 -3.57
N VAL A 161 -14.41 -13.10 -3.19
CA VAL A 161 -13.29 -13.37 -4.11
C VAL A 161 -13.36 -14.85 -4.50
N VAL A 162 -13.28 -15.13 -5.79
CA VAL A 162 -13.22 -16.50 -6.31
C VAL A 162 -11.80 -17.03 -6.16
N ARG A 163 -11.65 -18.22 -5.56
CA ARG A 163 -10.37 -18.91 -5.46
C ARG A 163 -9.90 -19.37 -6.84
N ARG A 164 -8.59 -19.36 -7.07
CA ARG A 164 -8.03 -20.05 -8.24
C ARG A 164 -8.24 -21.56 -8.06
N ALA A 165 -8.75 -22.21 -9.10
CA ALA A 165 -8.71 -23.67 -9.15
C ALA A 165 -7.23 -24.10 -9.14
N LYS A 166 -6.86 -24.98 -8.23
CA LYS A 166 -5.56 -25.67 -8.26
C LYS A 166 -5.57 -26.75 -9.32
#